data_AF-A0A7W5K548-F1
#
_entry.id   AF-A0A7W5K548-F1
#
_cell.length_a   1.000
_cell.length_b   1.000
_cell.length_c   1.000
_cell.angle_alpha   90.00
_cell.angle_beta   90.00
_cell.angle_gamma   90.00
#
_symmetry.space_group_name_H-M   'P 1'
#
loop_
_entity.id
_entity.type
_entity.pdbx_description
1 polymer ?
#
loop_
_entity_poly.entity_id
_entity_poly.type
_entity_poly.pdbx_seq_one_letter_code
_entity_poly.pdbx_strand_id
1 'polypeptide(L)'
;MAGDASKGLWVTLVSGFLAIAGIGAKGVADIYLERARLDSQLIIGALGSPSVESRQETLRLLVDARLIASEGTRQGLKQYFEGDAPREPPQVASFIQSGERVSLTPPSPSNADRTDIDLFVCGSARTSPVAERLVQDVHRTLADSGRYGRIVLKVWDGSLYRELPESELKGTATLIYDAGHGEEGELEGLRGLLEPVAALPPLRTVANAGRSTPWLLSLVVCPE
;
A
#
# COMPACT_ATOMS: atom_id res chain seq x y z
N MET A 1 -14.09 14.18 4.88
CA MET A 1 -14.50 14.42 3.49
C MET A 1 -14.21 13.18 2.64
N ALA A 2 -14.99 12.11 2.81
CA ALA A 2 -14.77 10.80 2.17
C ALA A 2 -15.85 10.45 1.11
N GLY A 3 -16.60 11.46 0.63
CA GLY A 3 -17.81 11.27 -0.18
C GLY A 3 -17.65 11.51 -1.69
N ASP A 4 -16.47 11.89 -2.18
CA ASP A 4 -16.27 12.31 -3.58
C ASP A 4 -15.55 11.29 -4.46
N ALA A 5 -14.68 10.44 -3.89
CA ALA A 5 -13.94 9.45 -4.67
C ALA A 5 -14.85 8.35 -5.26
N SER A 6 -15.88 7.94 -4.51
CA SER A 6 -16.87 6.96 -4.96
C SER A 6 -17.69 7.49 -6.14
N LYS A 7 -18.07 8.78 -6.12
CA LYS A 7 -18.82 9.43 -7.20
C LYS A 7 -18.01 9.58 -8.47
N GLY A 8 -16.71 9.89 -8.35
CA GLY A 8 -15.79 9.95 -9.49
C GLY A 8 -15.67 8.59 -10.20
N LEU A 9 -15.49 7.51 -9.43
CA LEU A 9 -15.45 6.14 -9.95
C LEU A 9 -16.78 5.77 -10.64
N TRP A 10 -17.92 6.08 -10.00
CA TRP A 10 -19.27 5.85 -10.54
C TRP A 10 -19.47 6.47 -11.93
N VAL A 11 -19.07 7.73 -12.13
CA VAL A 11 -19.22 8.43 -13.41
C VAL A 11 -18.30 7.82 -14.46
N THR A 12 -17.05 7.47 -14.12
CA THR A 12 -16.11 6.86 -15.07
C THR A 12 -16.57 5.46 -15.53
N LEU A 13 -17.14 4.66 -14.62
CA LEU A 13 -17.61 3.29 -14.88
C LEU A 13 -18.81 3.27 -15.83
N VAL A 14 -19.79 4.14 -15.60
CA VAL A 14 -20.99 4.29 -16.46
C VAL A 14 -20.63 4.87 -17.82
N SER A 15 -19.71 5.84 -17.88
CA SER A 15 -19.27 6.46 -19.14
C SER A 15 -18.48 5.50 -20.03
N GLY A 16 -17.61 4.67 -19.42
CA GLY A 16 -16.81 3.69 -20.17
C GLY A 16 -17.67 2.58 -20.81
N PHE A 17 -18.74 2.16 -20.14
CA PHE A 17 -19.64 1.11 -20.64
C PHE A 17 -20.44 1.54 -21.88
N LEU A 18 -20.88 2.80 -21.95
CA LEU A 18 -21.61 3.33 -23.11
C LEU A 18 -20.74 3.47 -24.36
N ALA A 19 -19.43 3.70 -24.21
CA ALA A 19 -18.51 3.81 -25.34
C ALA A 19 -18.24 2.46 -26.05
N ILE A 20 -18.29 1.35 -25.31
CA ILE A 20 -17.99 0.00 -25.83
C ILE A 20 -19.15 -0.56 -26.67
N ALA A 21 -20.38 -0.11 -26.45
CA ALA A 21 -21.55 -0.57 -27.19
C ALA A 21 -21.62 -0.07 -28.66
N GLY A 22 -20.72 0.82 -29.09
CA GLY A 22 -20.77 1.50 -30.40
C GLY A 22 -19.89 0.94 -31.51
N ILE A 23 -19.08 -0.11 -31.30
CA ILE A 23 -18.06 -0.54 -32.29
C ILE A 23 -18.48 -1.85 -32.99
N GLY A 24 -18.64 -1.77 -34.31
CA GLY A 24 -19.13 -2.84 -35.18
C GLY A 24 -18.13 -3.95 -35.54
N ALA A 25 -18.63 -5.18 -35.47
CA ALA A 25 -18.41 -6.37 -36.33
C ALA A 25 -17.03 -6.71 -36.97
N LYS A 26 -15.89 -6.30 -36.40
CA LYS A 26 -14.57 -6.92 -36.68
C LYS A 26 -13.82 -7.13 -35.36
N GLY A 27 -13.73 -8.36 -34.86
CA GLY A 27 -12.90 -8.69 -33.69
C GLY A 27 -13.66 -9.29 -32.51
N VAL A 28 -14.44 -10.35 -32.72
CA VAL A 28 -15.19 -11.03 -31.63
C VAL A 28 -14.24 -11.54 -30.53
N ALA A 29 -13.05 -12.06 -30.89
CA ALA A 29 -12.04 -12.50 -29.92
C ALA A 29 -11.42 -11.33 -29.13
N ASP A 30 -11.12 -10.22 -29.79
CA ASP A 30 -10.59 -9.00 -29.15
C ASP A 30 -11.62 -8.39 -28.19
N ILE A 31 -12.91 -8.42 -28.56
CA ILE A 31 -14.01 -8.01 -27.68
C ILE A 31 -14.10 -8.90 -26.44
N TYR A 32 -13.92 -10.22 -26.57
CA TYR A 32 -13.91 -11.11 -25.40
C TYR A 32 -12.72 -10.84 -24.47
N LEU A 33 -11.53 -10.60 -25.02
CA LEU A 33 -10.33 -10.28 -24.24
C LEU A 33 -10.46 -8.93 -23.53
N GLU A 34 -10.89 -7.88 -24.23
CA GLU A 34 -11.11 -6.56 -23.63
C GLU A 34 -12.20 -6.61 -22.56
N ARG A 35 -13.23 -7.45 -22.76
CA ARG A 35 -14.30 -7.64 -21.78
C ARG A 35 -13.84 -8.41 -20.54
N ALA A 36 -13.03 -9.46 -20.71
CA ALA A 36 -12.43 -10.17 -19.58
C ALA A 36 -11.46 -9.26 -18.79
N ARG A 37 -10.75 -8.37 -19.48
CA ARG A 37 -9.90 -7.35 -18.86
C ARG A 37 -10.71 -6.35 -18.06
N LEU A 38 -11.83 -5.85 -18.60
CA LEU A 38 -12.74 -4.95 -17.89
C LEU A 38 -13.32 -5.62 -16.65
N ASP A 39 -13.86 -6.84 -16.76
CA ASP A 39 -14.37 -7.60 -15.63
C ASP A 39 -13.30 -7.74 -14.52
N SER A 40 -12.06 -8.06 -14.90
CA SER A 40 -10.93 -8.17 -13.96
C SER A 40 -10.60 -6.84 -13.28
N GLN A 41 -10.59 -5.73 -14.02
CA GLN A 41 -10.34 -4.40 -13.45
C GLN A 41 -11.43 -3.98 -12.47
N LEU A 42 -12.69 -4.26 -12.78
CA LEU A 42 -13.81 -3.98 -11.88
C LEU A 42 -13.69 -4.78 -10.58
N ILE A 43 -13.36 -6.07 -10.68
CA ILE A 43 -13.15 -6.93 -9.50
C ILE A 43 -11.95 -6.41 -8.68
N ILE A 44 -10.81 -6.14 -9.31
CA ILE A 44 -9.62 -5.61 -8.62
C ILE A 44 -9.93 -4.27 -7.94
N GLY A 45 -10.66 -3.39 -8.62
CA GLY A 45 -11.10 -2.11 -8.06
C GLY A 45 -12.02 -2.30 -6.84
N ALA A 46 -12.97 -3.23 -6.90
CA ALA A 46 -13.84 -3.56 -5.77
C ALA A 46 -13.07 -4.13 -4.57
N LEU A 47 -12.03 -4.92 -4.84
CA LEU A 47 -11.12 -5.45 -3.81
C LEU A 47 -10.14 -4.41 -3.26
N GLY A 48 -10.17 -3.17 -3.76
CA GLY A 48 -9.27 -2.11 -3.35
C GLY A 48 -9.63 -1.39 -2.06
N SER A 49 -10.84 -1.59 -1.54
CA SER A 49 -11.27 -0.92 -0.30
C SER A 49 -10.61 -1.53 0.94
N PRO A 50 -10.18 -0.73 1.94
CA PRO A 50 -9.59 -1.25 3.17
C PRO A 50 -10.61 -1.96 4.08
N SER A 51 -11.92 -1.66 3.99
CA SER A 51 -12.94 -2.34 4.82
C SER A 51 -13.53 -3.57 4.12
N VAL A 52 -13.73 -4.65 4.90
CA VAL A 52 -14.32 -5.90 4.41
C VAL A 52 -15.74 -5.64 3.89
N GLU A 53 -16.52 -4.85 4.63
CA GLU A 53 -17.90 -4.50 4.29
C GLU A 53 -17.96 -3.75 2.95
N SER A 54 -17.07 -2.79 2.74
CA SER A 54 -17.04 -2.02 1.49
C SER A 54 -16.62 -2.88 0.30
N ARG A 55 -15.70 -3.82 0.48
CA ARG A 55 -15.35 -4.80 -0.57
C ARG A 55 -16.55 -5.70 -0.90
N GLN A 56 -17.24 -6.21 0.11
CA GLN A 56 -18.44 -7.05 -0.07
C GLN A 56 -19.57 -6.29 -0.77
N GLU A 57 -19.89 -5.08 -0.34
CA GLU A 57 -20.94 -4.25 -0.96
C GLU A 57 -20.61 -3.92 -2.41
N THR A 58 -19.35 -3.58 -2.70
CA THR A 58 -18.93 -3.25 -4.06
C THR A 58 -18.99 -4.49 -4.96
N LEU A 59 -18.53 -5.66 -4.49
CA LEU A 59 -18.65 -6.91 -5.23
C LEU A 59 -20.10 -7.33 -5.45
N ARG A 60 -20.97 -7.18 -4.44
CA ARG A 60 -22.41 -7.42 -4.56
C ARG A 60 -23.01 -6.53 -5.63
N LEU A 61 -22.69 -5.23 -5.63
CA LEU A 61 -23.14 -4.30 -6.65
C LEU A 61 -22.70 -4.75 -8.06
N LEU A 62 -21.45 -5.17 -8.23
CA LEU A 62 -20.95 -5.65 -9.53
C LEU A 62 -21.73 -6.87 -10.04
N VAL A 63 -22.12 -7.77 -9.14
CA VAL A 63 -22.92 -8.97 -9.45
C VAL A 63 -24.38 -8.61 -9.73
N ASP A 64 -25.03 -7.88 -8.83
CA ASP A 64 -26.46 -7.57 -8.88
C ASP A 64 -26.81 -6.63 -10.04
N ALA A 65 -25.97 -5.62 -10.28
CA ALA A 65 -26.10 -4.74 -11.44
C ALA A 65 -25.60 -5.38 -12.75
N ARG A 66 -25.15 -6.63 -12.71
CA ARG A 66 -24.62 -7.40 -13.86
C ARG A 66 -23.51 -6.67 -14.63
N LEU A 67 -22.67 -5.94 -13.90
CA LEU A 67 -21.54 -5.20 -14.47
C LEU A 67 -20.40 -6.14 -14.89
N ILE A 68 -20.25 -7.27 -14.20
CA ILE A 68 -19.43 -8.40 -14.67
C ILE A 68 -20.21 -9.11 -15.75
N ALA A 69 -19.64 -9.28 -16.94
CA ALA A 69 -20.35 -9.83 -18.09
C ALA A 69 -20.55 -11.35 -18.04
N SER A 70 -19.53 -12.07 -17.56
CA SER A 70 -19.55 -13.53 -17.44
C SER A 70 -20.53 -14.01 -16.37
N GLU A 71 -21.53 -14.81 -16.76
CA GLU A 71 -22.47 -15.42 -15.80
C GLU A 71 -21.77 -16.37 -14.83
N GLY A 72 -20.80 -17.16 -15.31
CA GLY A 72 -20.01 -18.03 -14.45
C GLY A 72 -19.20 -17.25 -13.42
N THR A 73 -18.65 -16.09 -13.80
CA THR A 73 -17.92 -15.22 -12.87
C THR A 73 -18.86 -14.57 -11.86
N ARG A 74 -20.04 -14.10 -12.29
CA ARG A 74 -21.07 -13.57 -11.37
C ARG A 74 -21.51 -14.61 -10.34
N GLN A 75 -21.82 -15.83 -10.79
CA GLN A 75 -22.23 -16.92 -9.90
C GLN A 75 -21.11 -17.33 -8.95
N GLY A 76 -19.87 -17.44 -9.45
CA GLY A 76 -18.71 -17.75 -8.62
C GLY A 76 -18.44 -16.68 -7.57
N LEU A 77 -18.52 -15.40 -7.93
CA LEU A 77 -18.39 -14.29 -6.98
C LEU A 77 -19.52 -14.32 -5.96
N LYS A 78 -20.78 -14.44 -6.38
CA LYS A 78 -21.92 -14.53 -5.48
C LYS A 78 -21.76 -15.68 -4.49
N GLN A 79 -21.41 -16.87 -4.98
CA GLN A 79 -21.15 -18.02 -4.12
C GLN A 79 -19.99 -17.79 -3.16
N TYR A 80 -18.97 -17.02 -3.56
CA TYR A 80 -17.82 -16.72 -2.72
C TYR A 80 -18.18 -15.90 -1.48
N PHE A 81 -19.05 -14.88 -1.59
CA PHE A 81 -19.39 -13.99 -0.46
C PHE A 81 -20.80 -14.20 0.13
N GLU A 82 -21.67 -14.98 -0.52
CA GLU A 82 -23.06 -15.27 -0.08
C GLU A 82 -23.42 -16.77 -0.06
N GLY A 83 -22.52 -17.66 -0.48
CA GLY A 83 -22.80 -19.11 -0.50
C GLY A 83 -22.85 -19.75 0.89
N ASP A 84 -22.99 -21.07 0.91
CA ASP A 84 -23.10 -21.87 2.16
C ASP A 84 -21.87 -21.74 3.09
N ALA A 85 -20.73 -21.34 2.53
CA ALA A 85 -19.49 -21.04 3.26
C ALA A 85 -18.90 -19.71 2.74
N PRO A 86 -19.46 -18.56 3.16
CA PRO A 86 -19.03 -17.26 2.65
C PRO A 86 -17.60 -16.96 3.13
N ARG A 87 -16.81 -16.38 2.24
CA ARG A 87 -15.42 -15.97 2.48
C ARG A 87 -15.32 -14.46 2.47
N GLU A 88 -14.40 -13.93 3.27
CA GLU A 88 -14.08 -12.51 3.25
C GLU A 88 -13.32 -12.16 1.97
N PRO A 89 -13.79 -11.16 1.19
CA PRO A 89 -13.05 -10.68 0.04
C PRO A 89 -11.68 -10.16 0.46
N PRO A 90 -10.59 -10.61 -0.20
CA PRO A 90 -9.25 -10.15 0.12
C PRO A 90 -9.09 -8.68 -0.27
N GLN A 91 -8.23 -7.95 0.44
CA GLN A 91 -7.79 -6.63 0.00
C GLN A 91 -6.68 -6.79 -1.03
N VAL A 92 -6.89 -6.23 -2.23
CA VAL A 92 -5.92 -6.33 -3.34
C VAL A 92 -5.26 -4.98 -3.65
N ALA A 93 -5.83 -3.86 -3.18
CA ALA A 93 -5.11 -2.59 -3.25
C ALA A 93 -4.11 -2.48 -2.10
N SER A 94 -2.85 -2.28 -2.46
CA SER A 94 -1.83 -1.84 -1.53
C SER A 94 -2.05 -0.38 -1.19
N PHE A 95 -1.79 0.00 0.06
CA PHE A 95 -1.74 1.42 0.45
C PHE A 95 -0.51 2.14 -0.15
N ILE A 96 0.45 1.37 -0.69
CA ILE A 96 1.58 1.88 -1.49
C ILE A 96 2.09 0.83 -2.49
N GLN A 97 2.35 1.25 -3.73
CA GLN A 97 2.88 0.37 -4.79
C GLN A 97 4.41 0.26 -4.75
N SER A 98 4.93 -0.84 -5.31
CA SER A 98 6.39 -0.99 -5.49
C SER A 98 6.94 0.10 -6.41
N GLY A 99 8.04 0.74 -6.01
CA GLY A 99 8.64 1.88 -6.72
C GLY A 99 7.93 3.21 -6.49
N GLU A 100 6.78 3.24 -5.82
CA GLU A 100 6.09 4.47 -5.44
C GLU A 100 6.79 5.15 -4.26
N ARG A 101 6.68 6.49 -4.22
CA ARG A 101 7.17 7.33 -3.12
C ARG A 101 6.03 8.22 -2.66
N VAL A 102 5.55 8.01 -1.44
CA VAL A 102 4.47 8.81 -0.85
C VAL A 102 5.06 9.73 0.22
N SER A 103 4.94 11.04 0.02
CA SER A 103 5.41 12.01 1.02
C SER A 103 4.43 12.05 2.20
N LEU A 104 4.85 11.55 3.36
CA LEU A 104 4.04 11.58 4.59
C LEU A 104 4.23 12.90 5.36
N THR A 105 5.46 13.39 5.41
CA THR A 105 5.80 14.72 5.93
C THR A 105 6.60 15.47 4.86
N PRO A 106 6.03 16.50 4.23
CA PRO A 106 6.73 17.24 3.18
C PRO A 106 7.89 18.10 3.75
N PRO A 107 8.88 18.46 2.91
CA PRO A 107 9.91 19.41 3.30
C PRO A 107 9.31 20.80 3.48
N SER A 108 9.81 21.53 4.46
CA SER A 108 9.39 22.88 4.84
C SER A 108 10.55 23.66 5.46
N PRO A 109 10.49 24.99 5.54
CA PRO A 109 11.56 25.77 6.18
C PRO A 109 11.81 25.39 7.64
N SER A 110 10.79 24.92 8.37
CA SER A 110 10.92 24.55 9.79
C SER A 110 11.57 23.18 10.03
N ASN A 111 11.75 22.37 8.99
CA ASN A 111 12.34 21.04 9.09
C ASN A 111 13.46 20.76 8.05
N ALA A 112 13.93 21.78 7.34
CA ALA A 112 14.93 21.63 6.27
C ALA A 112 16.32 21.19 6.75
N ASP A 113 16.71 21.58 7.98
CA ASP A 113 18.03 21.29 8.55
C ASP A 113 18.04 20.02 9.43
N ARG A 114 17.01 19.17 9.31
CA ARG A 114 16.83 17.97 10.13
C ARG A 114 17.04 16.70 9.30
N THR A 115 17.41 15.62 9.98
CA THR A 115 17.56 14.29 9.35
C THR A 115 16.25 13.83 8.72
N ASP A 116 16.31 13.47 7.44
CA ASP A 116 15.19 12.88 6.70
C ASP A 116 14.99 11.41 7.10
N ILE A 117 13.76 10.91 6.94
CA ILE A 117 13.43 9.50 7.14
C ILE A 117 12.79 8.92 5.88
N ASP A 118 13.39 7.87 5.34
CA ASP A 118 12.70 6.95 4.43
C ASP A 118 12.07 5.82 5.26
N LEU A 119 10.75 5.82 5.36
CA LEU A 119 9.96 4.76 6.00
C LEU A 119 9.61 3.71 4.95
N PHE A 120 9.99 2.47 5.17
CA PHE A 120 9.69 1.36 4.29
C PHE A 120 8.71 0.38 4.93
N VAL A 121 7.80 -0.15 4.12
CA VAL A 121 7.06 -1.38 4.44
C VAL A 121 7.59 -2.52 3.58
N CYS A 122 7.73 -3.73 4.14
CA CYS A 122 8.06 -4.92 3.36
C CYS A 122 7.08 -5.16 2.20
N GLY A 123 7.60 -5.58 1.05
CA GLY A 123 6.82 -5.86 -0.16
C GLY A 123 5.69 -6.87 0.07
N SER A 124 5.93 -7.91 0.86
CA SER A 124 4.89 -8.89 1.22
C SER A 124 3.76 -8.31 2.08
N ALA A 125 3.99 -7.21 2.78
CA ALA A 125 3.08 -6.63 3.75
C ALA A 125 2.36 -5.36 3.23
N ARG A 126 2.64 -4.91 2.00
CA ARG A 126 2.09 -3.66 1.43
C ARG A 126 0.57 -3.60 1.25
N THR A 127 -0.11 -4.75 1.33
CA THR A 127 -1.58 -4.86 1.29
C THR A 127 -2.18 -5.20 2.66
N SER A 128 -1.35 -5.32 3.70
CA SER A 128 -1.79 -5.69 5.04
C SER A 128 -2.34 -4.49 5.80
N PRO A 129 -3.59 -4.56 6.32
CA PRO A 129 -4.13 -3.51 7.20
C PRO A 129 -3.29 -3.31 8.48
N VAL A 130 -2.65 -4.37 8.97
CA VAL A 130 -1.76 -4.31 10.13
C VAL A 130 -0.53 -3.46 9.80
N ALA A 131 0.06 -3.68 8.63
CA ALA A 131 1.22 -2.92 8.17
C ALA A 131 0.86 -1.45 7.90
N GLU A 132 -0.30 -1.20 7.28
CA GLU A 132 -0.80 0.16 7.04
C GLU A 132 -0.96 0.92 8.36
N ARG A 133 -1.62 0.32 9.36
CA ARG A 133 -1.83 0.94 10.66
C ARG A 133 -0.51 1.19 11.39
N LEU A 134 0.41 0.23 11.33
CA LEU A 134 1.73 0.37 11.93
C LEU A 134 2.52 1.52 11.28
N VAL A 135 2.50 1.63 9.95
CA VAL A 135 3.10 2.76 9.22
C VAL A 135 2.51 4.10 9.68
N GLN A 136 1.18 4.17 9.84
CA GLN A 136 0.50 5.39 10.31
C GLN A 136 0.89 5.76 11.76
N ASP A 137 1.00 4.78 12.64
CA ASP A 137 1.35 5.03 14.05
C ASP A 137 2.84 5.40 14.21
N VAL A 138 3.73 4.77 13.45
CA VAL A 138 5.14 5.16 13.35
C VAL A 138 5.27 6.58 12.79
N HIS A 139 4.60 6.88 11.67
CA HIS A 139 4.63 8.22 11.08
C HIS A 139 4.14 9.29 12.06
N ARG A 140 3.01 9.06 12.73
CA ARG A 140 2.48 9.99 13.73
C ARG A 140 3.48 10.26 14.84
N THR A 141 4.07 9.20 15.39
CA THR A 141 5.08 9.31 16.45
C THR A 141 6.28 10.14 16.01
N LEU A 142 6.78 9.91 14.79
CA LEU A 142 7.90 10.67 14.23
C LEU A 142 7.52 12.13 13.93
N ALA A 143 6.34 12.37 13.37
CA ALA A 143 5.86 13.70 13.03
C ALA A 143 5.61 14.55 14.30
N ASP A 144 4.94 13.99 15.30
CA ASP A 144 4.60 14.65 16.56
C ASP A 144 5.85 14.99 17.38
N SER A 145 6.93 14.22 17.24
CA SER A 145 8.22 14.53 17.88
C SER A 145 8.81 15.86 17.41
N GLY A 146 8.48 16.28 16.18
CA GLY A 146 9.08 17.44 15.55
C GLY A 146 10.61 17.37 15.45
N ARG A 147 11.24 16.19 15.52
CA ARG A 147 12.71 16.03 15.47
C ARG A 147 13.26 15.82 14.07
N TYR A 148 12.43 15.32 13.14
CA TYR A 148 12.88 14.90 11.81
C TYR A 148 12.43 15.86 10.71
N GLY A 149 13.10 15.73 9.57
CA GLY A 149 12.87 16.48 8.34
C GLY A 149 11.67 15.96 7.57
N ARG A 150 11.91 15.63 6.30
CA ARG A 150 10.92 14.97 5.44
C ARG A 150 10.79 13.50 5.83
N ILE A 151 9.57 12.98 5.75
CA ILE A 151 9.28 11.56 5.92
C ILE A 151 8.63 11.04 4.64
N VAL A 152 9.23 10.04 4.00
CA VAL A 152 8.73 9.43 2.76
C VAL A 152 8.46 7.95 2.97
N LEU A 153 7.24 7.52 2.63
CA LEU A 153 6.88 6.11 2.59
C LEU A 153 7.29 5.47 1.27
N LYS A 154 7.86 4.27 1.35
CA LYS A 154 8.30 3.43 0.23
C LYS A 154 8.01 1.95 0.52
N VAL A 155 8.17 1.12 -0.51
CA VAL A 155 8.13 -0.34 -0.38
C VAL A 155 9.54 -0.91 -0.44
N TRP A 156 9.90 -1.75 0.53
CA TRP A 156 11.10 -2.59 0.45
C TRP A 156 10.80 -3.81 -0.44
N ASP A 157 11.08 -3.67 -1.73
CA ASP A 157 10.88 -4.72 -2.73
C ASP A 157 12.24 -5.29 -3.16
N GLY A 158 12.39 -6.62 -3.13
CA GLY A 158 13.64 -7.32 -3.50
C GLY A 158 14.09 -7.09 -4.95
N SER A 159 13.20 -6.61 -5.82
CA SER A 159 13.57 -6.16 -7.17
C SER A 159 14.34 -4.83 -7.17
N LEU A 160 14.13 -3.98 -6.16
CA LEU A 160 14.71 -2.64 -6.00
C LEU A 160 15.86 -2.62 -4.98
N TYR A 161 15.76 -3.40 -3.90
CA TYR A 161 16.74 -3.47 -2.81
C TYR A 161 17.23 -4.92 -2.67
N ARG A 162 18.50 -5.15 -3.02
CA ARG A 162 19.11 -6.50 -3.05
C ARG A 162 20.12 -6.72 -1.93
N GLU A 163 20.49 -5.65 -1.25
CA GLU A 163 21.51 -5.60 -0.22
C GLU A 163 21.08 -6.34 1.05
N LEU A 164 19.78 -6.28 1.37
CA LEU A 164 19.20 -6.96 2.51
C LEU A 164 17.88 -7.63 2.10
N PRO A 165 17.82 -8.98 2.01
CA PRO A 165 16.63 -9.68 1.57
C PRO A 165 15.51 -9.56 2.62
N GLU A 166 14.27 -9.54 2.13
CA GLU A 166 13.08 -9.40 2.97
C GLU A 166 13.01 -10.46 4.09
N SER A 167 13.48 -11.68 3.83
CA SER A 167 13.52 -12.77 4.82
C SER A 167 14.34 -12.44 6.06
N GLU A 168 15.33 -11.55 5.97
CA GLU A 168 16.15 -11.11 7.10
C GLU A 168 15.55 -9.92 7.85
N LEU A 169 14.51 -9.32 7.29
CA LEU A 169 13.80 -8.16 7.83
C LEU A 169 12.48 -8.55 8.52
N LYS A 170 11.86 -9.65 8.10
CA LYS A 170 10.60 -10.16 8.67
C LYS A 170 10.65 -10.28 10.19
N GLY A 171 9.58 -9.84 10.85
CA GLY A 171 9.46 -9.85 12.30
C GLY A 171 10.31 -8.79 13.01
N THR A 172 10.89 -7.83 12.27
CA THR A 172 11.71 -6.76 12.85
C THR A 172 11.35 -5.39 12.27
N ALA A 173 11.66 -4.35 13.05
CA ALA A 173 11.78 -2.99 12.56
C ALA A 173 13.28 -2.70 12.41
N THR A 174 13.77 -2.54 11.19
CA THR A 174 15.22 -2.38 10.95
C THR A 174 15.55 -0.93 10.61
N LEU A 175 16.35 -0.29 11.45
CA LEU A 175 16.99 0.99 11.19
C LEU A 175 18.28 0.79 10.42
N ILE A 176 18.36 1.40 9.25
CA ILE A 176 19.54 1.43 8.39
C ILE A 176 20.07 2.86 8.37
N TYR A 177 21.36 3.01 8.64
CA TYR A 177 22.06 4.30 8.70
C TYR A 177 23.44 4.17 8.07
N ASP A 178 24.01 5.27 7.59
CA ASP A 178 25.35 5.27 7.02
C ASP A 178 26.41 5.25 8.14
N ALA A 179 27.34 4.30 8.05
CA ALA A 179 28.34 4.07 9.09
C ALA A 179 29.31 5.26 9.22
N GLY A 180 29.52 5.78 10.44
CA GLY A 180 30.46 6.87 10.70
C GLY A 180 29.96 8.27 10.32
N HIS A 181 28.65 8.43 10.12
CA HIS A 181 27.99 9.70 9.84
C HIS A 181 27.13 10.21 11.02
N GLY A 182 26.67 11.46 10.94
CA GLY A 182 25.93 12.13 12.01
C GLY A 182 24.63 11.41 12.42
N GLU A 183 24.05 10.65 11.50
CA GLU A 183 22.86 9.82 11.69
C GLU A 183 23.05 8.73 12.75
N GLU A 184 24.29 8.27 12.98
CA GLU A 184 24.61 7.32 14.05
C GLU A 184 24.25 7.89 15.44
N GLY A 185 24.35 9.21 15.61
CA GLY A 185 23.96 9.91 16.84
C GLY A 185 22.44 9.95 17.08
N GLU A 186 21.63 9.70 16.06
CA GLU A 186 20.16 9.74 16.16
C GLU A 186 19.56 8.39 16.61
N LEU A 187 20.34 7.31 16.64
CA LEU A 187 19.85 5.94 16.83
C LEU A 187 19.12 5.74 18.17
N GLU A 188 19.74 6.16 19.27
CA GLU A 188 19.13 6.01 20.61
C GLU A 188 17.91 6.92 20.77
N GLY A 189 17.97 8.13 20.20
CA GLY A 189 16.84 9.05 20.18
C GLY A 189 15.64 8.51 19.42
N LEU A 190 15.89 7.91 18.25
CA LEU A 190 14.87 7.30 17.41
C LEU A 190 14.29 6.05 18.07
N ARG A 191 15.13 5.22 18.70
CA ARG A 191 14.69 4.05 19.46
C ARG A 191 13.74 4.46 20.59
N GLY A 192 14.11 5.46 21.40
CA GLY A 192 13.26 5.94 22.48
C GLY A 192 11.94 6.56 22.00
N LEU A 193 11.94 7.20 20.82
CA LEU A 193 10.69 7.69 20.21
C LEU A 193 9.77 6.55 19.76
N LEU A 194 10.32 5.45 19.25
CA LEU A 194 9.56 4.36 18.67
C LEU A 194 9.13 3.29 19.69
N GLU A 195 9.79 3.22 20.86
CA GLU A 195 9.47 2.29 21.95
C GLU A 195 7.98 2.29 22.38
N PRO A 196 7.26 3.42 22.42
CA PRO A 196 5.83 3.44 22.79
C PRO A 196 4.90 2.86 21.71
N VAL A 197 5.37 2.57 20.50
CA VAL A 197 4.55 2.05 19.40
C VAL A 197 4.27 0.57 19.65
N ALA A 198 3.13 0.27 20.28
CA ALA A 198 2.78 -1.06 20.81
C ALA A 198 2.83 -2.23 19.80
N ALA A 199 2.64 -1.96 18.51
CA ALA A 199 2.64 -2.97 17.44
C ALA A 199 3.97 -3.01 16.64
N LEU A 200 4.98 -2.23 17.04
CA LEU A 200 6.26 -2.20 16.35
C LEU A 200 7.05 -3.48 16.70
N PRO A 201 7.53 -4.24 15.70
CA PRO A 201 8.42 -5.36 15.96
C PRO A 201 9.75 -4.90 16.60
N PRO A 202 10.53 -5.82 17.20
CA PRO A 202 11.81 -5.48 17.80
C PRO A 202 12.71 -4.68 16.86
N LEU A 203 13.28 -3.59 17.39
CA LEU A 203 14.11 -2.68 16.64
C LEU A 203 15.52 -3.25 16.47
N ARG A 204 15.95 -3.47 15.23
CA ARG A 204 17.31 -3.83 14.85
C ARG A 204 17.99 -2.65 14.18
N THR A 205 19.31 -2.58 14.27
CA THR A 205 20.11 -1.58 13.56
C THR A 205 21.06 -2.27 12.60
N VAL A 206 21.23 -1.72 11.40
CA VAL A 206 22.16 -2.18 10.37
C VAL A 206 22.95 -0.97 9.87
N ALA A 207 24.27 -1.04 10.00
CA ALA A 207 25.15 -0.01 9.46
C ALA A 207 25.39 -0.28 7.97
N ASN A 208 25.13 0.71 7.13
CA ASN A 208 25.45 0.70 5.71
C ASN A 208 26.89 1.19 5.52
N ALA A 209 27.78 0.30 5.07
CA ALA A 209 29.17 0.63 4.73
C ALA A 209 29.33 1.18 3.29
N GLY A 210 28.21 1.45 2.60
CA GLY A 210 28.19 2.00 1.25
C GLY A 210 28.62 3.47 1.18
N ARG A 211 28.40 4.09 0.02
CA ARG A 211 28.67 5.53 -0.14
C ARG A 211 27.69 6.31 0.73
N SER A 212 28.24 7.25 1.51
CA SER A 212 27.48 8.22 2.27
C SER A 212 26.42 8.91 1.41
N THR A 213 25.23 8.98 1.97
CA THR A 213 24.09 9.73 1.48
C THR A 213 23.90 11.00 2.32
N PRO A 214 23.12 11.99 1.83
CA PRO A 214 22.71 13.12 2.67
C PRO A 214 21.97 12.63 3.92
N TRP A 215 21.96 13.43 5.00
CA TRP A 215 21.32 13.20 6.32
C TRP A 215 20.00 12.40 6.24
N LEU A 216 20.09 11.06 6.21
CA LEU A 216 18.96 10.19 5.89
C LEU A 216 19.04 8.89 6.70
N LEU A 217 17.95 8.61 7.40
CA LEU A 217 17.71 7.34 8.07
C LEU A 217 16.68 6.52 7.29
N SER A 218 16.93 5.24 7.13
CA SER A 218 15.97 4.31 6.54
C SER A 218 15.40 3.42 7.64
N LEU A 219 14.08 3.49 7.87
CA LEU A 219 13.37 2.62 8.82
C LEU A 219 12.53 1.63 8.03
N VAL A 220 12.87 0.35 8.11
CA VAL A 220 12.16 -0.72 7.42
C VAL A 220 11.27 -1.48 8.40
N VAL A 221 9.97 -1.50 8.13
CA VAL A 221 8.96 -2.12 8.98
C VAL A 221 8.38 -3.35 8.29
N CYS A 222 8.60 -4.51 8.91
CA CYS A 222 8.21 -5.80 8.36
C CYS A 222 7.48 -6.62 9.42
N PRO A 223 6.15 -6.43 9.55
CA PRO A 223 5.34 -7.23 10.47
C PRO A 223 5.38 -8.71 10.06
N GLU A 224 5.18 -9.61 11.03
CA GLU A 224 5.10 -11.06 10.80
C GLU A 224 3.94 -11.46 9.88
#